data_AF-A0A525JB64-F1
#
_entry.id   AF-A0A525JB64-F1
#
_cell.length_a   1.000
_cell.length_b   1.000
_cell.length_c   1.000
_cell.angle_alpha   90.00
_cell.angle_beta   90.00
_cell.angle_gamma   90.00
#
_symmetry.space_group_name_H-M   'P 1'
#
loop_
_entity.id
_entity.type
_entity.pdbx_description
1 polymer ?
#
loop_
_entity_poly.entity_id
_entity_poly.type
_entity_poly.pdbx_seq_one_letter_code
_entity_poly.pdbx_strand_id
1 'polypeptide(L)'
;MNRLLCAEGNPAVLTDTANSNGWEPPLKFEEYLKAMLPPRARIAYLHHRNLRKGEPELRLVSILADKKRVSIDVGANKGVYSYALLAHSKLVHAFEPNPKLFRVLSSWASGRVVLHPEALSNVSAPADLLVPRSANGFSNQGASLSATKVSGDHRKVVVRAVRFDELGIRNVGFMKIDVEGFEREVLEGATDTLRRDRPNLLIEMEEAHTGVPISEMVKTVTGYGYNCFALVRGTLTPFARLDTEKHHRRPECRDDYVFNFIFLPS
;
A
#
# COMPACT_ATOMS: atom_id res chain seq x y z
N MET A 1 67.76 -3.59 46.26
CA MET A 1 66.65 -4.25 46.98
C MET A 1 65.34 -3.55 46.64
N ASN A 2 64.21 -4.29 46.66
CA ASN A 2 62.81 -3.81 46.64
C ASN A 2 62.31 -2.85 45.53
N ARG A 3 61.56 -3.46 44.59
CA ARG A 3 60.13 -3.20 44.28
C ARG A 3 59.59 -1.77 44.01
N LEU A 4 59.05 -1.66 42.78
CA LEU A 4 57.68 -1.24 42.38
C LEU A 4 57.30 0.23 42.11
N LEU A 5 56.51 0.39 41.03
CA LEU A 5 55.77 1.58 40.53
C LEU A 5 56.67 2.77 40.07
N CYS A 6 56.44 3.47 38.96
CA CYS A 6 55.54 3.35 37.79
C CYS A 6 56.09 4.28 36.66
N ALA A 7 55.68 4.31 35.39
CA ALA A 7 54.69 3.54 34.60
C ALA A 7 55.35 3.22 33.21
N GLU A 8 54.77 3.19 31.99
CA GLU A 8 53.43 3.35 31.40
C GLU A 8 53.40 2.74 29.96
N GLY A 9 52.34 2.95 29.17
CA GLY A 9 52.34 2.77 27.69
C GLY A 9 51.41 1.67 27.14
N ASN A 10 50.19 2.03 26.75
CA ASN A 10 49.20 1.09 26.20
C ASN A 10 48.96 1.33 24.68
N PRO A 11 49.32 0.39 23.78
CA PRO A 11 49.01 0.51 22.35
C PRO A 11 47.55 0.17 22.06
N ALA A 12 46.90 0.95 21.20
CA ALA A 12 45.47 0.77 20.88
C ALA A 12 45.19 -0.54 20.13
N VAL A 13 44.26 -1.35 20.65
CA VAL A 13 43.70 -2.52 19.98
C VAL A 13 42.26 -2.23 19.55
N LEU A 14 41.93 -2.51 18.29
CA LEU A 14 40.62 -2.26 17.70
C LEU A 14 39.60 -3.33 18.12
N THR A 15 38.66 -2.98 19.00
CA THR A 15 37.45 -3.78 19.25
C THR A 15 36.22 -2.88 19.48
N ASP A 16 35.64 -2.37 18.39
CA ASP A 16 34.29 -1.76 18.44
C ASP A 16 33.25 -2.80 18.01
N THR A 17 32.81 -3.62 18.98
CA THR A 17 31.70 -4.55 18.80
C THR A 17 30.39 -3.82 19.10
N ALA A 18 29.77 -3.26 18.06
CA ALA A 18 28.52 -2.51 18.15
C ALA A 18 27.41 -3.31 18.86
N ASN A 19 27.18 -3.01 20.14
CA ASN A 19 26.26 -3.76 21.01
C ASN A 19 24.80 -3.37 20.75
N SER A 20 24.22 -3.93 19.69
CA SER A 20 22.81 -3.76 19.32
C SER A 20 21.87 -4.54 20.24
N ASN A 21 21.73 -4.05 21.48
CA ASN A 21 20.79 -4.57 22.47
C ASN A 21 19.40 -4.82 21.85
N GLY A 22 19.00 -6.10 21.77
CA GLY A 22 17.77 -6.57 21.14
C GLY A 22 16.51 -6.27 21.96
N TRP A 23 16.23 -4.98 22.19
CA TRP A 23 15.02 -4.53 22.86
C TRP A 23 13.83 -4.58 21.91
N GLU A 24 12.96 -5.58 22.08
CA GLU A 24 11.61 -5.55 21.50
C GLU A 24 10.67 -4.82 22.47
N PRO A 25 9.84 -3.86 22.00
CA PRO A 25 8.86 -3.21 22.84
C PRO A 25 7.81 -4.23 23.33
N PRO A 26 7.41 -4.20 24.62
CA PRO A 26 6.48 -5.18 25.16
C PRO A 26 5.12 -5.09 24.46
N LEU A 27 4.76 -6.15 23.72
CA LEU A 27 3.45 -6.30 23.12
C LEU A 27 2.36 -6.24 24.21
N LYS A 28 1.28 -5.50 23.97
CA LYS A 28 0.10 -5.59 24.82
C LYS A 28 -0.45 -7.02 24.77
N PHE A 29 -1.08 -7.50 25.84
CA PHE A 29 -1.61 -8.87 25.90
C PHE A 29 -2.50 -9.22 24.70
N GLU A 30 -3.35 -8.28 24.24
CA GLU A 30 -4.11 -8.45 22.99
C GLU A 30 -3.24 -8.62 21.74
N GLU A 31 -2.11 -7.91 21.64
CA GLU A 31 -1.20 -7.95 20.49
C GLU A 31 -0.40 -9.25 20.46
N TYR A 32 -0.02 -9.76 21.63
CA TYR A 32 0.54 -11.10 21.80
C TYR A 32 -0.46 -12.19 21.35
N LEU A 33 -1.71 -12.14 21.82
CA LEU A 33 -2.77 -13.05 21.35
C LEU A 33 -3.02 -12.94 19.82
N LYS A 34 -3.00 -11.72 19.26
CA LYS A 34 -3.11 -11.48 17.81
C LYS A 34 -1.86 -11.91 17.01
N ALA A 35 -0.73 -12.18 17.66
CA ALA A 35 0.45 -12.80 17.07
C ALA A 35 0.35 -14.34 17.07
N MET A 36 -0.33 -14.94 18.07
CA MET A 36 -0.58 -16.39 18.13
C MET A 36 -1.69 -16.87 17.18
N LEU A 37 -2.55 -15.97 16.66
CA LEU A 37 -3.56 -16.33 15.67
C LEU A 37 -2.93 -16.88 14.38
N PRO A 38 -3.40 -18.04 13.85
CA PRO A 38 -2.97 -18.54 12.55
C PRO A 38 -3.12 -17.46 11.45
N PRO A 39 -2.21 -17.36 10.47
CA PRO A 39 -2.20 -16.24 9.52
C PRO A 39 -3.53 -15.95 8.82
N ARG A 40 -4.26 -17.00 8.42
CA ARG A 40 -5.60 -16.88 7.82
C ARG A 40 -6.68 -16.37 8.79
N ALA A 41 -6.59 -16.68 10.09
CA ALA A 41 -7.48 -16.10 11.11
C ALA A 41 -7.11 -14.63 11.40
N ARG A 42 -5.81 -14.32 11.42
CA ARG A 42 -5.28 -12.96 11.61
C ARG A 42 -5.70 -12.00 10.49
N ILE A 43 -5.64 -12.41 9.22
CA ILE A 43 -6.13 -11.56 8.11
C ILE A 43 -7.66 -11.44 8.12
N ALA A 44 -8.41 -12.49 8.45
CA ALA A 44 -9.86 -12.42 8.60
C ALA A 44 -10.27 -11.42 9.70
N TYR A 45 -9.56 -11.41 10.83
CA TYR A 45 -9.71 -10.40 11.88
C TYR A 45 -9.40 -8.98 11.37
N LEU A 46 -8.30 -8.77 10.63
CA LEU A 46 -7.93 -7.45 10.10
C LEU A 46 -8.97 -6.94 9.09
N HIS A 47 -9.46 -7.81 8.20
CA HIS A 47 -10.52 -7.51 7.25
C HIS A 47 -11.83 -7.12 7.96
N HIS A 48 -12.30 -7.93 8.92
CA HIS A 48 -13.50 -7.64 9.72
C HIS A 48 -13.38 -6.36 10.55
N ARG A 49 -12.18 -6.08 11.07
CA ARG A 49 -11.87 -4.83 11.78
C ARG A 49 -11.94 -3.62 10.84
N ASN A 50 -11.40 -3.73 9.63
CA ASN A 50 -11.40 -2.64 8.67
C ASN A 50 -12.81 -2.40 8.09
N LEU A 51 -13.61 -3.44 7.82
CA LEU A 51 -15.05 -3.31 7.47
C LEU A 51 -15.88 -2.55 8.53
N ARG A 52 -15.39 -2.47 9.78
CA ARG A 52 -16.04 -1.80 10.92
C ARG A 52 -15.45 -0.45 11.32
N LYS A 53 -14.16 -0.19 11.06
CA LYS A 53 -13.42 1.02 11.54
C LYS A 53 -12.35 1.58 10.57
N GLY A 54 -12.09 0.88 9.47
CA GLY A 54 -11.20 1.28 8.39
C GLY A 54 -11.99 1.94 7.26
N GLU A 55 -11.60 1.66 6.02
CA GLU A 55 -12.23 2.21 4.81
C GLU A 55 -13.65 1.65 4.57
N PRO A 56 -14.65 2.50 4.31
CA PRO A 56 -15.98 2.03 3.91
C PRO A 56 -16.01 1.44 2.49
N GLU A 57 -15.09 1.82 1.60
CA GLU A 57 -15.01 1.32 0.21
C GLU A 57 -14.69 -0.18 0.13
N LEU A 58 -14.09 -0.76 1.18
CA LEU A 58 -13.86 -2.20 1.31
C LEU A 58 -15.17 -3.02 1.20
N ARG A 59 -16.33 -2.40 1.47
CA ARG A 59 -17.66 -3.00 1.27
C ARG A 59 -18.05 -3.04 -0.22
N LEU A 60 -17.62 -2.05 -1.00
CA LEU A 60 -17.93 -1.90 -2.42
C LEU A 60 -17.19 -2.91 -3.29
N VAL A 61 -16.13 -3.55 -2.80
CA VAL A 61 -15.48 -4.71 -3.44
C VAL A 61 -16.51 -5.76 -3.89
N SER A 62 -17.59 -5.92 -3.13
CA SER A 62 -18.66 -6.87 -3.44
C SER A 62 -19.47 -6.57 -4.71
N ILE A 63 -19.47 -5.32 -5.18
CA ILE A 63 -20.16 -4.84 -6.39
C ILE A 63 -19.20 -4.35 -7.48
N LEU A 64 -17.96 -3.97 -7.13
CA LEU A 64 -16.94 -3.50 -8.06
C LEU A 64 -16.15 -4.65 -8.73
N ALA A 65 -16.04 -5.82 -8.09
CA ALA A 65 -15.36 -6.99 -8.63
C ALA A 65 -16.34 -8.05 -9.20
N ASP A 66 -15.90 -8.76 -10.26
CA ASP A 66 -16.67 -9.84 -10.91
C ASP A 66 -15.98 -11.20 -10.70
N LYS A 67 -16.75 -12.18 -10.22
CA LYS A 67 -16.32 -13.57 -9.96
C LYS A 67 -15.80 -14.29 -11.20
N LYS A 68 -16.07 -13.79 -12.41
CA LYS A 68 -15.58 -14.29 -13.70
C LYS A 68 -14.26 -13.64 -14.16
N ARG A 69 -13.83 -12.56 -13.52
CA ARG A 69 -12.71 -11.69 -13.94
C ARG A 69 -11.56 -11.68 -12.93
N VAL A 70 -10.39 -11.24 -13.36
CA VAL A 70 -9.20 -11.09 -12.52
C VAL A 70 -9.29 -9.77 -11.75
N SER A 71 -8.82 -9.74 -10.50
CA SER A 71 -8.69 -8.52 -9.73
C SER A 71 -7.24 -8.25 -9.34
N ILE A 72 -6.85 -6.98 -9.35
CA ILE A 72 -5.51 -6.53 -9.00
C ILE A 72 -5.58 -5.73 -7.69
N ASP A 73 -4.62 -5.98 -6.80
CA ASP A 73 -4.45 -5.30 -5.52
C ASP A 73 -3.02 -4.71 -5.49
N VAL A 74 -2.87 -3.44 -5.87
CA VAL A 74 -1.56 -2.77 -6.01
C VAL A 74 -1.27 -1.98 -4.75
N GLY A 75 -0.21 -2.35 -4.02
CA GLY A 75 0.04 -1.83 -2.67
C GLY A 75 -0.61 -2.67 -1.57
N ALA A 76 -0.71 -3.99 -1.80
CA ALA A 76 -1.58 -4.89 -1.02
C ALA A 76 -1.32 -4.89 0.50
N ASN A 77 -0.14 -4.46 0.99
CA ASN A 77 0.23 -4.34 2.39
C ASN A 77 0.14 -5.69 3.14
N LYS A 78 -0.81 -5.84 4.06
CA LYS A 78 -1.12 -7.12 4.73
C LYS A 78 -2.14 -7.95 3.94
N GLY A 79 -2.69 -7.42 2.86
CA GLY A 79 -3.62 -8.04 1.92
C GLY A 79 -5.09 -7.97 2.33
N VAL A 80 -5.54 -6.85 2.90
CA VAL A 80 -6.93 -6.69 3.35
C VAL A 80 -7.91 -6.66 2.17
N TYR A 81 -7.56 -5.96 1.09
CA TYR A 81 -8.30 -5.98 -0.17
C TYR A 81 -8.16 -7.34 -0.87
N SER A 82 -6.94 -7.88 -1.00
CA SER A 82 -6.71 -9.24 -1.49
C SER A 82 -7.59 -10.31 -0.83
N TYR A 83 -7.76 -10.24 0.49
CA TYR A 83 -8.62 -11.16 1.23
C TYR A 83 -10.11 -10.97 0.93
N ALA A 84 -10.56 -9.71 0.77
CA ALA A 84 -11.94 -9.41 0.35
C ALA A 84 -12.23 -9.91 -1.07
N LEU A 85 -11.29 -9.65 -2.01
CA LEU A 85 -11.40 -9.98 -3.42
C LEU A 85 -11.50 -11.49 -3.67
N LEU A 86 -10.94 -12.34 -2.80
CA LEU A 86 -11.12 -13.79 -2.89
C LEU A 86 -12.59 -14.24 -2.95
N ALA A 87 -13.52 -13.52 -2.32
CA ALA A 87 -14.94 -13.85 -2.36
C ALA A 87 -15.65 -13.37 -3.65
N HIS A 88 -15.04 -12.43 -4.39
CA HIS A 88 -15.67 -11.67 -5.48
C HIS A 88 -14.93 -11.71 -6.83
N SER A 89 -13.78 -12.39 -6.92
CA SER A 89 -12.93 -12.43 -8.13
C SER A 89 -12.62 -13.87 -8.57
N LYS A 90 -12.35 -14.08 -9.87
CA LYS A 90 -11.85 -15.38 -10.39
C LYS A 90 -10.46 -15.70 -9.83
N LEU A 91 -9.58 -14.71 -9.85
CA LEU A 91 -8.19 -14.76 -9.41
C LEU A 91 -7.79 -13.37 -8.90
N VAL A 92 -6.93 -13.31 -7.88
CA VAL A 92 -6.37 -12.06 -7.36
C VAL A 92 -4.87 -12.02 -7.65
N HIS A 93 -4.36 -10.91 -8.19
CA HIS A 93 -2.92 -10.63 -8.26
C HIS A 93 -2.60 -9.49 -7.28
N ALA A 94 -1.73 -9.75 -6.32
CA ALA A 94 -1.39 -8.81 -5.25
C ALA A 94 0.08 -8.37 -5.38
N PHE A 95 0.30 -7.06 -5.49
CA PHE A 95 1.61 -6.44 -5.64
C PHE A 95 2.01 -5.74 -4.35
N GLU A 96 3.14 -6.13 -3.77
CA GLU A 96 3.65 -5.58 -2.51
C GLU A 96 5.19 -5.57 -2.51
N PRO A 97 5.84 -4.43 -2.83
CA PRO A 97 7.29 -4.36 -2.97
C PRO A 97 8.06 -4.30 -1.64
N ASN A 98 7.42 -4.00 -0.51
CA ASN A 98 8.08 -3.95 0.79
C ASN A 98 8.31 -5.39 1.32
N PRO A 99 9.56 -5.88 1.45
CA PRO A 99 9.81 -7.28 1.78
C PRO A 99 9.28 -7.71 3.17
N LYS A 100 9.08 -6.75 4.08
CA LYS A 100 8.50 -6.99 5.43
C LYS A 100 6.98 -7.19 5.37
N LEU A 101 6.29 -6.50 4.45
CA LEU A 101 4.85 -6.67 4.19
C LEU A 101 4.58 -7.89 3.31
N PHE A 102 5.37 -8.09 2.24
CA PHE A 102 5.29 -9.25 1.36
C PHE A 102 5.40 -10.60 2.11
N ARG A 103 6.24 -10.67 3.16
CA ARG A 103 6.32 -11.84 4.06
C ARG A 103 5.02 -12.07 4.86
N VAL A 104 4.36 -11.00 5.32
CA VAL A 104 3.08 -11.11 6.04
C VAL A 104 1.95 -11.52 5.08
N LEU A 105 1.93 -10.96 3.87
CA LEU A 105 1.00 -11.33 2.80
C LEU A 105 1.15 -12.82 2.41
N SER A 106 2.39 -13.24 2.13
CA SER A 106 2.77 -14.64 1.86
C SER A 106 2.39 -15.63 2.97
N SER A 107 2.28 -15.18 4.23
CA SER A 107 1.97 -16.09 5.34
C SER A 107 0.54 -16.63 5.35
N TRP A 108 -0.40 -15.98 4.65
CA TRP A 108 -1.82 -16.38 4.63
C TRP A 108 -2.38 -16.63 3.22
N ALA A 109 -1.83 -15.94 2.21
CA ALA A 109 -2.30 -15.97 0.84
C ALA A 109 -2.00 -17.31 0.16
N SER A 110 -3.02 -17.95 -0.40
CA SER A 110 -2.87 -19.22 -1.12
C SER A 110 -4.11 -19.57 -1.95
N GLY A 111 -3.94 -20.41 -2.96
CA GLY A 111 -5.01 -20.80 -3.89
C GLY A 111 -5.23 -19.73 -4.96
N ARG A 112 -6.30 -18.94 -4.84
CA ARG A 112 -6.69 -17.93 -5.85
C ARG A 112 -6.05 -16.55 -5.62
N VAL A 113 -4.84 -16.51 -5.05
CA VAL A 113 -4.01 -15.30 -4.92
C VAL A 113 -2.63 -15.59 -5.51
N VAL A 114 -2.18 -14.77 -6.45
CA VAL A 114 -0.82 -14.74 -7.00
C VAL A 114 -0.12 -13.52 -6.40
N LEU A 115 1.11 -13.70 -5.92
CA LEU A 115 1.87 -12.66 -5.24
C LEU A 115 3.03 -12.17 -6.11
N HIS A 116 3.21 -10.85 -6.14
CA HIS A 116 4.24 -10.17 -6.91
C HIS A 116 5.05 -9.25 -5.97
N PRO A 117 6.35 -9.53 -5.74
CA PRO A 117 7.24 -8.65 -4.97
C PRO A 117 7.69 -7.42 -5.78
N GLU A 118 7.23 -7.27 -7.02
CA GLU A 118 7.42 -6.08 -7.84
C GLU A 118 6.56 -4.89 -7.38
N ALA A 119 7.10 -3.68 -7.58
CA ALA A 119 6.28 -2.48 -7.68
C ALA A 119 5.75 -2.33 -9.11
N LEU A 120 4.55 -1.77 -9.27
CA LEU A 120 4.06 -1.34 -10.59
C LEU A 120 4.54 0.08 -10.90
N SER A 121 4.84 0.35 -12.17
CA SER A 121 5.47 1.58 -12.64
C SER A 121 5.21 1.80 -14.14
N ASN A 122 5.50 2.99 -14.64
CA ASN A 122 5.50 3.28 -16.08
C ASN A 122 6.77 2.77 -16.80
N VAL A 123 7.80 2.36 -16.05
CA VAL A 123 9.07 1.81 -16.58
C VAL A 123 9.47 0.54 -15.82
N SER A 124 9.89 -0.50 -16.55
CA SER A 124 10.42 -1.75 -16.01
C SER A 124 11.92 -1.65 -15.71
N ALA A 125 12.25 -1.19 -14.50
CA ALA A 125 13.63 -0.99 -14.03
C ALA A 125 13.75 -1.18 -12.50
N PRO A 126 14.96 -1.30 -11.92
CA PRO A 126 15.15 -1.18 -10.48
C PRO A 126 14.74 0.22 -9.98
N ALA A 127 14.12 0.30 -8.79
CA ALA A 127 13.68 1.56 -8.17
C ALA A 127 13.93 1.57 -6.65
N ASP A 128 14.10 2.75 -6.07
CA ASP A 128 14.28 2.96 -4.63
C ASP A 128 12.92 3.04 -3.91
N LEU A 129 12.49 1.97 -3.25
CA LEU A 129 11.38 2.03 -2.30
C LEU A 129 11.83 2.73 -1.01
N LEU A 130 11.15 3.81 -0.64
CA LEU A 130 11.44 4.59 0.55
C LEU A 130 10.57 4.08 1.72
N VAL A 131 11.21 3.52 2.74
CA VAL A 131 10.52 3.00 3.94
C VAL A 131 10.78 3.93 5.13
N PRO A 132 9.78 4.70 5.60
CA PRO A 132 9.99 5.70 6.65
C PRO A 132 10.28 5.07 8.02
N ARG A 133 11.06 5.77 8.85
CA ARG A 133 11.35 5.35 10.24
C ARG A 133 10.25 5.82 11.20
N SER A 134 9.80 4.95 12.09
CA SER A 134 8.94 5.27 13.23
C SER A 134 9.75 5.22 14.53
N ALA A 135 9.19 5.76 15.62
CA ALA A 135 9.79 5.71 16.95
C ALA A 135 10.08 4.26 17.43
N ASN A 136 9.31 3.28 16.96
CA ASN A 136 9.48 1.86 17.28
C ASN A 136 10.22 1.08 16.18
N GLY A 137 11.11 1.74 15.42
CA GLY A 137 11.81 1.18 14.25
C GLY A 137 11.10 1.44 12.92
N PHE A 138 11.54 0.81 11.82
CA PHE A 138 10.99 1.10 10.48
C PHE A 138 9.49 0.83 10.37
N SER A 139 8.76 1.86 9.92
CA SER A 139 7.30 1.88 9.75
C SER A 139 6.86 0.97 8.60
N ASN A 140 5.63 0.48 8.70
CA ASN A 140 4.95 -0.33 7.67
C ASN A 140 3.70 0.39 7.11
N GLN A 141 3.61 1.71 7.29
CA GLN A 141 2.59 2.62 6.76
C GLN A 141 3.35 3.81 6.17
N GLY A 142 2.95 4.32 4.99
CA GLY A 142 3.69 5.39 4.32
C GLY A 142 4.94 4.96 3.54
N ALA A 143 5.09 3.67 3.18
CA ALA A 143 6.18 3.26 2.29
C ALA A 143 5.81 3.60 0.84
N SER A 144 6.67 4.34 0.13
CA SER A 144 6.35 4.91 -1.19
C SER A 144 7.57 4.93 -2.12
N LEU A 145 7.32 5.03 -3.43
CA LEU A 145 8.32 5.38 -4.44
C LEU A 145 8.43 6.91 -4.64
N SER A 146 7.44 7.68 -4.18
CA SER A 146 7.44 9.15 -4.20
C SER A 146 8.42 9.72 -3.17
N ALA A 147 9.42 10.47 -3.64
CA ALA A 147 10.33 11.22 -2.76
C ALA A 147 9.62 12.34 -1.98
N THR A 148 8.52 12.88 -2.53
CA THR A 148 7.75 14.00 -1.96
C THR A 148 7.17 13.68 -0.58
N LYS A 149 6.80 12.41 -0.33
CA LYS A 149 6.17 11.98 0.93
C LYS A 149 7.13 11.93 2.13
N VAL A 150 8.44 11.86 1.91
CA VAL A 150 9.38 11.32 2.91
C VAL A 150 10.16 12.41 3.66
N SER A 151 9.44 13.16 4.49
CA SER A 151 10.01 14.13 5.43
C SER A 151 10.58 13.42 6.68
N GLY A 152 11.85 12.99 6.61
CA GLY A 152 12.60 12.47 7.76
C GLY A 152 13.53 11.30 7.43
N ASP A 153 13.98 10.62 8.49
CA ASP A 153 14.85 9.45 8.36
C ASP A 153 14.09 8.25 7.75
N HIS A 154 14.70 7.63 6.74
CA HIS A 154 14.09 6.61 5.91
C HIS A 154 15.14 5.65 5.37
N ARG A 155 14.75 4.39 5.16
CA ARG A 155 15.59 3.39 4.51
C ARG A 155 15.18 3.21 3.06
N LYS A 156 16.13 3.39 2.15
CA LYS A 156 16.01 2.94 0.76
C LYS A 156 16.10 1.41 0.69
N VAL A 157 15.21 0.80 -0.09
CA VAL A 157 15.23 -0.62 -0.45
C VAL A 157 15.09 -0.70 -1.96
N VAL A 158 16.12 -1.19 -2.65
CA VAL A 158 16.04 -1.39 -4.10
C VAL A 158 15.05 -2.53 -4.39
N VAL A 159 14.03 -2.23 -5.17
CA VAL A 159 12.99 -3.17 -5.61
C VAL A 159 12.93 -3.24 -7.13
N ARG A 160 12.36 -4.31 -7.68
CA ARG A 160 12.06 -4.39 -9.11
C ARG A 160 10.75 -3.64 -9.39
N ALA A 161 10.78 -2.62 -10.24
CA ALA A 161 9.58 -2.02 -10.79
C ALA A 161 9.26 -2.65 -12.17
N VAL A 162 7.97 -2.75 -12.51
CA VAL A 162 7.50 -3.28 -13.81
C VAL A 162 6.30 -2.52 -14.35
N ARG A 163 6.21 -2.43 -15.67
CA ARG A 163 4.95 -2.09 -16.37
C ARG A 163 3.95 -3.22 -16.20
N PHE A 164 2.72 -2.90 -15.82
CA PHE A 164 1.66 -3.90 -15.64
C PHE A 164 1.34 -4.65 -16.96
N ASP A 165 1.30 -3.93 -18.09
CA ASP A 165 0.95 -4.53 -19.38
C ASP A 165 1.99 -5.57 -19.87
N GLU A 166 3.24 -5.50 -19.42
CA GLU A 166 4.29 -6.50 -19.72
C GLU A 166 4.03 -7.85 -19.02
N LEU A 167 3.23 -7.87 -17.96
CA LEU A 167 2.91 -9.09 -17.20
C LEU A 167 1.92 -10.01 -17.93
N GLY A 168 1.35 -9.55 -19.05
CA GLY A 168 0.46 -10.35 -19.89
C GLY A 168 -0.89 -10.70 -19.26
N ILE A 169 -1.23 -10.15 -18.09
CA ILE A 169 -2.47 -10.42 -17.36
C ILE A 169 -3.67 -9.90 -18.18
N ARG A 170 -4.70 -10.75 -18.37
CA ARG A 170 -5.90 -10.45 -19.19
C ARG A 170 -7.19 -10.69 -18.42
N ASN A 171 -8.28 -10.10 -18.92
CA ASN A 171 -9.61 -10.13 -18.30
C ASN A 171 -9.59 -9.54 -16.88
N VAL A 172 -8.90 -8.42 -16.71
CA VAL A 172 -8.93 -7.65 -15.47
C VAL A 172 -10.30 -6.97 -15.33
N GLY A 173 -11.01 -7.23 -14.24
CA GLY A 173 -12.32 -6.64 -13.94
C GLY A 173 -12.30 -5.58 -12.84
N PHE A 174 -11.29 -5.62 -11.96
CA PHE A 174 -11.13 -4.65 -10.87
C PHE A 174 -9.66 -4.39 -10.55
N MET A 175 -9.32 -3.18 -10.11
CA MET A 175 -7.97 -2.80 -9.65
C MET A 175 -8.05 -1.82 -8.47
N LYS A 176 -7.53 -2.19 -7.28
CA LYS A 176 -7.16 -1.23 -6.22
C LYS A 176 -5.76 -0.70 -6.52
N ILE A 177 -5.57 0.61 -6.44
CA ILE A 177 -4.26 1.26 -6.50
C ILE A 177 -4.06 2.05 -5.21
N ASP A 178 -2.95 1.77 -4.52
CA ASP A 178 -2.65 2.19 -3.15
C ASP A 178 -1.11 2.29 -2.99
N VAL A 179 -0.48 3.21 -3.73
CA VAL A 179 0.99 3.27 -3.87
C VAL A 179 1.61 4.58 -3.38
N GLU A 180 0.85 5.33 -2.58
CA GLU A 180 1.32 6.40 -1.72
C GLU A 180 2.03 7.55 -2.47
N GLY A 181 1.47 7.96 -3.61
CA GLY A 181 1.96 9.05 -4.46
C GLY A 181 2.64 8.60 -5.76
N PHE A 182 2.34 7.40 -6.25
CA PHE A 182 2.91 6.80 -7.48
C PHE A 182 1.83 6.23 -8.42
N GLU A 183 0.58 6.66 -8.23
CA GLU A 183 -0.62 6.09 -8.86
C GLU A 183 -0.60 6.34 -10.38
N ARG A 184 -0.08 7.51 -10.77
CA ARG A 184 0.05 7.93 -12.17
C ARG A 184 0.93 6.97 -12.95
N GLU A 185 2.07 6.60 -12.40
CA GLU A 185 3.05 5.71 -13.01
C GLU A 185 2.47 4.30 -13.14
N VAL A 186 1.71 3.81 -12.15
CA VAL A 186 0.95 2.55 -12.25
C VAL A 186 -0.06 2.59 -13.41
N LEU A 187 -0.81 3.69 -13.55
CA LEU A 187 -1.80 3.87 -14.62
C LEU A 187 -1.15 3.95 -16.01
N GLU A 188 -0.08 4.72 -16.17
CA GLU A 188 0.72 4.79 -17.41
C GLU A 188 1.35 3.42 -17.76
N GLY A 189 1.72 2.64 -16.74
CA GLY A 189 2.17 1.24 -16.84
C GLY A 189 1.09 0.22 -17.20
N ALA A 190 -0.19 0.59 -17.11
CA ALA A 190 -1.36 -0.26 -17.35
C ALA A 190 -2.29 0.24 -18.49
N THR A 191 -1.81 1.20 -19.30
CA THR A 191 -2.57 1.88 -20.36
C THR A 191 -3.33 0.93 -21.29
N ASP A 192 -2.71 -0.17 -21.73
CA ASP A 192 -3.35 -1.09 -22.67
C ASP A 192 -4.41 -1.94 -21.96
N THR A 193 -4.20 -2.30 -20.69
CA THR A 193 -5.21 -2.96 -19.86
C THR A 193 -6.40 -2.04 -19.55
N LEU A 194 -6.15 -0.77 -19.21
CA LEU A 194 -7.20 0.23 -18.96
C LEU A 194 -8.10 0.46 -20.19
N ARG A 195 -7.53 0.40 -21.39
CA ARG A 195 -8.25 0.49 -22.67
C ARG A 195 -8.97 -0.81 -23.06
N ARG A 196 -8.28 -1.95 -22.96
CA ARG A 196 -8.71 -3.26 -23.45
C ARG A 196 -9.73 -3.95 -22.54
N ASP A 197 -9.44 -4.02 -21.25
CA ASP A 197 -10.24 -4.80 -20.30
C ASP A 197 -11.27 -3.90 -19.57
N ARG A 198 -11.07 -2.58 -19.55
CA ARG A 198 -11.91 -1.57 -18.85
C ARG A 198 -12.33 -2.02 -17.43
N PRO A 199 -11.38 -2.28 -16.52
CA PRO A 199 -11.68 -2.68 -15.15
C PRO A 199 -12.26 -1.53 -14.32
N ASN A 200 -13.12 -1.84 -13.34
CA ASN A 200 -13.48 -0.87 -12.31
C ASN A 200 -12.26 -0.54 -11.44
N LEU A 201 -11.99 0.74 -11.18
CA LEU A 201 -10.84 1.16 -10.36
C LEU A 201 -11.28 1.68 -9.00
N LEU A 202 -10.47 1.43 -7.98
CA LEU A 202 -10.52 2.11 -6.69
C LEU A 202 -9.10 2.64 -6.42
N ILE A 203 -8.91 3.95 -6.37
CA ILE A 203 -7.60 4.58 -6.32
C ILE A 203 -7.53 5.47 -5.09
N GLU A 204 -6.53 5.25 -4.25
CA GLU A 204 -6.16 6.20 -3.20
C GLU A 204 -5.44 7.39 -3.84
N MET A 205 -5.98 8.60 -3.68
CA MET A 205 -5.42 9.83 -4.25
C MET A 205 -5.34 10.92 -3.18
N GLU A 206 -4.14 11.47 -2.98
CA GLU A 206 -3.85 12.47 -1.96
C GLU A 206 -2.93 13.56 -2.52
N GLU A 207 -3.39 14.81 -2.50
CA GLU A 207 -2.59 15.98 -2.92
C GLU A 207 -1.28 16.09 -2.12
N ALA A 208 -1.29 15.64 -0.86
CA ALA A 208 -0.12 15.64 0.03
C ALA A 208 0.98 14.62 -0.37
N HIS A 209 0.68 13.60 -1.18
CA HIS A 209 1.65 12.59 -1.60
C HIS A 209 2.29 12.91 -2.97
N THR A 210 1.59 13.67 -3.81
CA THR A 210 1.98 14.00 -5.19
C THR A 210 2.38 15.46 -5.39
N GLY A 211 1.82 16.39 -4.61
CA GLY A 211 1.86 17.83 -4.89
C GLY A 211 0.95 18.27 -6.04
N VAL A 212 0.14 17.35 -6.60
CA VAL A 212 -0.73 17.57 -7.77
C VAL A 212 -2.19 17.70 -7.30
N PRO A 213 -2.96 18.71 -7.75
CA PRO A 213 -4.36 18.87 -7.36
C PRO A 213 -5.22 17.64 -7.72
N ILE A 214 -6.16 17.28 -6.84
CA ILE A 214 -7.02 16.11 -6.99
C ILE A 214 -7.86 16.15 -8.27
N SER A 215 -8.24 17.35 -8.71
CA SER A 215 -8.94 17.57 -9.99
C SER A 215 -8.10 17.19 -11.21
N GLU A 216 -6.77 17.30 -11.14
CA GLU A 216 -5.85 16.89 -12.21
C GLU A 216 -5.54 15.39 -12.16
N MET A 217 -5.39 14.83 -10.96
CA MET A 217 -5.28 13.37 -10.76
C MET A 217 -6.52 12.64 -11.27
N VAL A 218 -7.72 13.12 -10.90
CA VAL A 218 -9.00 12.61 -11.42
C VAL A 218 -9.11 12.82 -12.93
N LYS A 219 -8.77 14.01 -13.45
CA LYS A 219 -8.80 14.28 -14.90
C LYS A 219 -7.95 13.28 -15.68
N THR A 220 -6.75 12.96 -15.18
CA THR A 220 -5.84 11.97 -15.79
C THR A 220 -6.53 10.62 -15.98
N VAL A 221 -7.23 10.09 -14.96
CA VAL A 221 -7.96 8.82 -15.07
C VAL A 221 -9.19 8.94 -15.97
N THR A 222 -9.97 10.03 -15.87
CA THR A 222 -11.14 10.23 -16.74
C THR A 222 -10.76 10.30 -18.23
N GLY A 223 -9.53 10.72 -18.55
CA GLY A 223 -8.96 10.71 -19.90
C GLY A 223 -8.82 9.32 -20.55
N TYR A 224 -8.87 8.24 -19.77
CA TYR A 224 -8.97 6.85 -20.28
C TYR A 224 -10.44 6.42 -20.55
N GLY A 225 -11.39 7.35 -20.48
CA GLY A 225 -12.82 7.11 -20.64
C GLY A 225 -13.45 6.50 -19.39
N TYR A 226 -13.35 7.19 -18.25
CA TYR A 226 -13.92 6.76 -16.97
C TYR A 226 -14.73 7.87 -16.31
N ASN A 227 -15.80 7.49 -15.62
CA ASN A 227 -16.61 8.33 -14.75
C ASN A 227 -16.08 8.21 -13.29
N CYS A 228 -15.80 9.34 -12.64
CA CYS A 228 -15.26 9.38 -11.29
C CYS A 228 -16.34 9.63 -10.22
N PHE A 229 -16.26 8.90 -9.11
CA PHE A 229 -17.14 8.97 -7.95
C PHE A 229 -16.33 8.90 -6.65
N ALA A 230 -16.93 9.36 -5.56
CA ALA A 230 -16.44 9.24 -4.18
C ALA A 230 -17.55 8.75 -3.25
N LEU A 231 -17.22 8.16 -2.11
CA LEU A 231 -18.20 7.71 -1.12
C LEU A 231 -18.33 8.72 0.03
N VAL A 232 -19.31 9.62 -0.05
CA VAL A 232 -19.54 10.66 0.97
C VAL A 232 -20.62 10.18 1.93
N ARG A 233 -20.30 9.98 3.22
CA ARG A 233 -21.22 9.45 4.25
C ARG A 233 -22.02 8.21 3.79
N GLY A 234 -21.37 7.32 3.04
CA GLY A 234 -21.98 6.10 2.48
C GLY A 234 -22.80 6.29 1.19
N THR A 235 -22.90 7.51 0.66
CA THR A 235 -23.57 7.82 -0.63
C THR A 235 -22.53 7.92 -1.75
N LEU A 236 -22.76 7.24 -2.86
CA LEU A 236 -21.88 7.32 -4.04
C LEU A 236 -22.13 8.63 -4.79
N THR A 237 -21.23 9.58 -4.63
CA THR A 237 -21.33 10.95 -5.15
C THR A 237 -20.44 11.11 -6.38
N PRO A 238 -20.96 11.52 -7.56
CA PRO A 238 -20.13 11.85 -8.72
C PRO A 238 -19.15 12.98 -8.41
N PHE A 239 -17.91 12.90 -8.90
CA PHE A 239 -16.85 13.88 -8.58
C PHE A 239 -17.25 15.34 -8.91
N ALA A 240 -18.03 15.56 -9.97
CA ALA A 240 -18.58 16.87 -10.35
C ALA A 240 -19.59 17.47 -9.33
N ARG A 241 -19.92 16.74 -8.26
CA ARG A 241 -20.74 17.19 -7.12
C ARG A 241 -19.98 17.13 -5.79
N LEU A 242 -18.70 16.78 -5.80
CA LEU A 242 -17.87 16.70 -4.60
C LEU A 242 -17.29 18.08 -4.24
N ASP A 243 -17.63 18.59 -3.06
CA ASP A 243 -16.96 19.77 -2.49
C ASP A 243 -15.56 19.35 -2.03
N THR A 244 -14.54 19.56 -2.88
CA THR A 244 -13.16 19.11 -2.59
C THR A 244 -12.49 19.90 -1.47
N GLU A 245 -12.94 21.12 -1.14
CA GLU A 245 -12.46 21.81 0.06
C GLU A 245 -12.96 21.07 1.31
N LYS A 246 -14.26 20.78 1.42
CA LYS A 246 -14.81 20.15 2.63
C LYS A 246 -14.51 18.67 2.76
N HIS A 247 -14.42 17.91 1.67
CA HIS A 247 -14.27 16.46 1.74
C HIS A 247 -12.83 15.99 1.56
N HIS A 248 -11.98 16.74 0.85
CA HIS A 248 -10.58 16.35 0.61
C HIS A 248 -9.60 17.22 1.40
N ARG A 249 -9.64 18.56 1.28
CA ARG A 249 -8.60 19.41 1.89
C ARG A 249 -8.85 19.76 3.36
N ARG A 250 -10.11 19.82 3.80
CA ARG A 250 -10.53 20.32 5.13
C ARG A 250 -11.77 19.57 5.67
N PRO A 251 -11.67 18.24 5.92
CA PRO A 251 -12.75 17.46 6.53
C PRO A 251 -13.17 18.01 7.90
N GLU A 252 -14.48 18.27 8.08
CA GLU A 252 -15.06 18.60 9.39
C GLU A 252 -14.97 17.42 10.36
N CYS A 253 -15.12 16.19 9.85
CA CYS A 253 -14.89 14.96 10.60
C CYS A 253 -14.31 13.84 9.71
N ARG A 254 -13.81 12.76 10.32
CA ARG A 254 -13.21 11.63 9.60
C ARG A 254 -14.17 10.96 8.60
N ASP A 255 -15.47 10.98 8.86
CA ASP A 255 -16.47 10.33 8.00
C ASP A 255 -16.85 11.19 6.77
N ASP A 256 -16.31 12.41 6.69
CA ASP A 256 -16.36 13.30 5.51
C ASP A 256 -15.09 13.21 4.65
N TYR A 257 -14.02 12.57 5.14
CA TYR A 257 -12.72 12.55 4.49
C TYR A 257 -12.68 11.58 3.31
N VAL A 258 -12.51 12.13 2.11
CA VAL A 258 -12.45 11.41 0.83
C VAL A 258 -11.03 11.46 0.28
N PHE A 259 -10.40 10.30 0.25
CA PHE A 259 -9.11 10.02 -0.39
C PHE A 259 -9.18 8.79 -1.31
N ASN A 260 -10.15 7.89 -1.10
CA ASN A 260 -10.49 6.80 -2.01
C ASN A 260 -11.45 7.27 -3.12
N PHE A 261 -11.04 7.17 -4.38
CA PHE A 261 -11.83 7.53 -5.56
C PHE A 261 -12.16 6.30 -6.42
N ILE A 262 -13.41 6.20 -6.84
CA ILE A 262 -13.96 5.07 -7.60
C ILE A 262 -14.12 5.51 -9.06
N PHE A 263 -13.56 4.73 -9.98
CA PHE A 263 -13.68 5.00 -11.41
C PHE A 263 -14.39 3.84 -12.10
N LEU A 264 -15.53 4.13 -12.71
CA LEU A 264 -16.31 3.19 -13.49
C LEU A 264 -16.14 3.52 -14.98
N PRO A 265 -15.98 2.53 -15.87
CA PRO A 265 -15.94 2.79 -17.31
C PRO A 265 -17.13 3.63 -17.79
N SER A 266 -16.86 4.63 -18.63
CA SER A 266 -17.87 5.34 -19.42
C SER A 266 -18.43 4.47 -20.56
#